data_AF-A0A960PJ93-F1
#
_entry.id   AF-A0A960PJ93-F1
#
_cell.length_a   1.000
_cell.length_b   1.000
_cell.length_c   1.000
_cell.angle_alpha   90.00
_cell.angle_beta   90.00
_cell.angle_gamma   90.00
#
_symmetry.space_group_name_H-M   'P 1'
#
loop_
_entity.id
_entity.type
_entity.pdbx_description
1 polymer ?
#
loop_
_entity_poly.entity_id
_entity_poly.type
_entity_poly.pdbx_seq_one_letter_code
_entity_poly.pdbx_strand_id
1 'polypeptide(L)'
;MGVGTNVQKRLVALHHADCPWRPADLEQRDGRILRQGNENAEVDIVRYATEATFDVYMWQGCERKAGFISQLRQGGAAREMADVGAQALSFAEVKALASGDPMVLEKADVDGKVEALTRSLRAHNDSEARLQKAVTDATERVPRLRELVEVAERMAGELVSTEGDAFRATFPDGHVETNRIDAGIRIQQAAKEAFDSPGPQPLVEIGGMRLNIQATGTGAEITTEGHLARRWLDTAEIARSDKSLGITRRCENMADDVAARPYEYRTTIERLEADAEQARSKVGAPFAKQAELTALRARQAEIAKHFEDAAAAKDESADETAEVTADPVVSTTHDAGVRSTAAR
;
A
#
# COMPACT_ATOMS: atom_id res chain seq x y z
N MET A 1 2.54 -1.19 -49.57
CA MET A 1 1.11 -1.57 -49.64
C MET A 1 0.28 -0.30 -49.71
N GLY A 2 -0.48 -0.10 -50.79
CA GLY A 2 -1.34 1.08 -50.95
C GLY A 2 -2.45 1.13 -49.89
N VAL A 3 -2.93 2.35 -49.61
CA VAL A 3 -4.01 2.63 -48.67
C VAL A 3 -5.26 1.86 -49.10
N GLY A 4 -5.77 0.94 -48.25
CA GLY A 4 -7.04 0.23 -48.47
C GLY A 4 -6.98 -1.28 -48.72
N THR A 5 -5.81 -1.92 -48.76
CA THR A 5 -5.76 -3.40 -48.94
C THR A 5 -6.01 -4.13 -47.61
N ASN A 6 -7.19 -4.72 -47.44
CA ASN A 6 -7.56 -5.50 -46.24
C ASN A 6 -6.99 -6.94 -46.33
N VAL A 7 -5.73 -7.11 -45.96
CA VAL A 7 -5.03 -8.41 -45.93
C VAL A 7 -5.20 -9.19 -44.61
N GLN A 8 -6.14 -8.79 -43.75
CA GLN A 8 -6.18 -9.19 -42.34
C GLN A 8 -6.59 -10.65 -42.09
N LYS A 9 -7.39 -11.27 -42.97
CA LYS A 9 -8.00 -12.59 -42.74
C LYS A 9 -7.01 -13.76 -42.72
N ARG A 10 -5.84 -13.62 -43.34
CA ARG A 10 -4.87 -14.71 -43.57
C ARG A 10 -3.46 -14.36 -43.10
N LEU A 11 -3.33 -13.41 -42.18
CA LEU A 11 -2.03 -13.06 -41.62
C LEU A 11 -1.55 -14.18 -40.69
N VAL A 12 -0.42 -14.79 -41.03
CA VAL A 12 0.21 -15.88 -40.24
C VAL A 12 1.31 -15.32 -39.33
N ALA A 13 2.09 -14.37 -39.83
CA ALA A 13 3.18 -13.75 -39.07
C ALA A 13 3.25 -12.23 -39.27
N LEU A 14 3.62 -11.51 -38.23
CA LEU A 14 3.93 -10.08 -38.21
C LEU A 14 5.39 -9.89 -37.78
N HIS A 15 6.14 -9.19 -38.62
CA HIS A 15 7.57 -8.93 -38.41
C HIS A 15 7.79 -7.44 -38.14
N HIS A 16 8.21 -7.10 -36.92
CA HIS A 16 8.66 -5.74 -36.58
C HIS A 16 10.15 -5.64 -36.84
N ALA A 17 10.50 -5.04 -37.98
CA ALA A 17 11.89 -4.79 -38.36
C ALA A 17 12.52 -3.64 -37.55
N ASP A 18 11.71 -2.74 -37.01
CA ASP A 18 12.12 -1.55 -36.27
C ASP A 18 11.30 -1.38 -34.98
N CYS A 19 11.91 -0.83 -33.93
CA CYS A 19 11.18 -0.43 -32.72
C CYS A 19 10.58 0.98 -32.91
N PRO A 20 9.25 1.15 -32.86
CA PRO A 20 8.66 2.48 -32.83
C PRO A 20 8.89 3.17 -31.48
N TRP A 21 8.68 4.48 -31.43
CA TRP A 21 8.93 5.29 -30.23
C TRP A 21 7.79 5.26 -29.20
N ARG A 22 6.60 4.81 -29.61
CA ARG A 22 5.38 4.82 -28.77
C ARG A 22 4.80 3.40 -28.68
N PRO A 23 4.43 2.94 -27.47
CA PRO A 23 3.77 1.64 -27.31
C PRO A 23 2.45 1.51 -28.09
N ALA A 24 1.70 2.61 -28.21
CA ALA A 24 0.45 2.64 -28.97
C ALA A 24 0.63 2.27 -30.44
N ASP A 25 1.79 2.60 -31.03
CA ASP A 25 2.09 2.23 -32.42
C ASP A 25 2.30 0.70 -32.54
N LEU A 26 2.90 0.05 -31.53
CA LEU A 26 3.04 -1.41 -31.47
C LEU A 26 1.69 -2.09 -31.26
N GLU A 27 0.91 -1.64 -30.27
CA GLU A 27 -0.41 -2.19 -29.98
C GLU A 27 -1.33 -2.06 -31.20
N GLN A 28 -1.24 -0.95 -31.93
CA GLN A 28 -2.00 -0.76 -33.17
C GLN A 28 -1.52 -1.68 -34.30
N ARG A 29 -0.20 -1.93 -34.43
CA ARG A 29 0.37 -2.86 -35.42
C ARG A 29 -0.01 -4.31 -35.09
N ASP A 30 0.18 -4.74 -33.85
CA ASP A 30 -0.15 -6.08 -33.34
C ASP A 30 -1.66 -6.33 -33.42
N GLY A 31 -2.45 -5.30 -33.13
CA GLY A 31 -3.89 -5.30 -33.30
C GLY A 31 -4.35 -5.44 -34.75
N ARG A 32 -3.48 -5.45 -35.77
CA ARG A 32 -3.87 -5.79 -37.16
C ARG A 32 -3.92 -7.30 -37.39
N ILE A 33 -3.07 -8.06 -36.70
CA ILE A 33 -2.99 -9.51 -36.85
C ILE A 33 -3.84 -10.25 -35.79
N LEU A 34 -3.98 -9.66 -34.59
CA LEU A 34 -4.74 -10.22 -33.45
C LEU A 34 -6.27 -9.95 -33.47
N ARG A 35 -6.82 -9.45 -34.59
CA ARG A 35 -8.25 -9.10 -34.69
C ARG A 35 -9.15 -10.32 -34.81
N GLN A 36 -10.36 -10.20 -34.25
CA GLN A 36 -11.46 -11.12 -34.55
C GLN A 36 -11.74 -11.10 -36.07
N GLY A 37 -11.57 -12.25 -36.72
CA GLY A 37 -11.72 -12.41 -38.18
C GLY A 37 -10.48 -12.91 -38.93
N ASN A 38 -9.34 -13.10 -38.25
CA ASN A 38 -8.23 -13.91 -38.77
C ASN A 38 -8.61 -15.40 -38.73
N GLU A 39 -8.37 -16.14 -39.81
CA GLU A 39 -8.72 -17.55 -39.96
C GLU A 39 -7.67 -18.48 -39.31
N ASN A 40 -6.49 -17.96 -38.97
CA ASN A 40 -5.44 -18.71 -38.28
C ASN A 40 -5.72 -18.79 -36.77
N ALA A 41 -5.58 -19.99 -36.20
CA ALA A 41 -5.77 -20.22 -34.76
C ALA A 41 -4.64 -19.59 -33.91
N GLU A 42 -3.43 -19.53 -34.47
CA GLU A 42 -2.24 -18.93 -33.87
C GLU A 42 -1.53 -18.05 -34.91
N VAL A 43 -0.84 -17.02 -34.43
CA VAL A 43 -0.09 -16.07 -35.26
C VAL A 43 1.24 -15.73 -34.60
N ASP A 44 2.29 -15.58 -35.40
CA ASP A 44 3.63 -15.22 -34.91
C ASP A 44 3.85 -13.71 -34.92
N ILE A 45 4.35 -13.15 -33.83
CA ILE A 45 4.80 -11.75 -33.77
C ILE A 45 6.29 -11.75 -33.45
N VAL A 46 7.10 -11.55 -34.50
CA VAL A 46 8.56 -11.57 -34.43
C VAL A 46 9.07 -10.13 -34.35
N ARG A 47 9.87 -9.83 -33.32
CA ARG A 47 10.51 -8.53 -33.13
C ARG A 47 12.00 -8.67 -33.36
N TYR A 48 12.55 -7.89 -34.27
CA TYR A 48 13.98 -7.85 -34.53
C TYR A 48 14.64 -6.78 -33.67
N ALA A 49 15.80 -7.10 -33.14
CA ALA A 49 16.71 -6.17 -32.52
C ALA A 49 18.12 -6.54 -32.95
N THR A 50 18.94 -5.54 -33.24
CA THR A 50 20.34 -5.78 -33.56
C THR A 50 21.15 -5.77 -32.26
N GLU A 51 22.06 -6.72 -32.11
CA GLU A 51 22.96 -6.75 -30.97
C GLU A 51 23.86 -5.51 -30.98
N ALA A 52 24.16 -4.94 -29.80
CA ALA A 52 24.97 -3.71 -29.67
C ALA A 52 24.39 -2.45 -30.34
N THR A 53 23.08 -2.37 -30.61
CA THR A 53 22.41 -1.16 -31.15
C THR A 53 21.35 -0.59 -30.21
N PHE A 54 20.83 0.58 -30.55
CA PHE A 54 19.77 1.27 -29.81
C PHE A 54 18.43 0.52 -29.76
N ASP A 55 18.27 -0.51 -30.60
CA ASP A 55 17.01 -1.22 -30.76
C ASP A 55 16.55 -1.85 -29.44
N VAL A 56 17.46 -2.47 -28.69
CA VAL A 56 17.14 -3.15 -27.42
C VAL A 56 16.62 -2.18 -26.37
N TYR A 57 17.29 -1.02 -26.22
CA TYR A 57 16.86 0.01 -25.29
C TYR A 57 15.51 0.61 -25.69
N MET A 58 15.29 0.82 -26.97
CA MET A 58 14.01 1.30 -27.51
C MET A 58 12.86 0.33 -27.21
N TRP A 59 13.11 -0.97 -27.36
CA TRP A 59 12.16 -2.02 -27.00
C TRP A 59 11.84 -2.01 -25.50
N GLN A 60 12.86 -1.92 -24.63
CA GLN A 60 12.69 -1.79 -23.17
C GLN A 60 11.94 -0.50 -22.77
N GLY A 61 12.23 0.61 -23.46
CA GLY A 61 11.54 1.89 -23.26
C GLY A 61 10.05 1.79 -23.60
N CYS A 62 9.71 1.11 -24.69
CA CYS A 62 8.32 0.85 -25.05
C CYS A 62 7.64 -0.10 -24.06
N GLU A 63 8.31 -1.16 -23.62
CA GLU A 63 7.77 -2.11 -22.63
C GLU A 63 7.41 -1.42 -21.31
N ARG A 64 8.31 -0.59 -20.76
CA ARG A 64 8.06 0.14 -19.51
C ARG A 64 6.89 1.13 -19.63
N LYS A 65 6.85 1.90 -20.72
CA LYS A 65 5.74 2.82 -21.01
C LYS A 65 4.41 2.06 -21.13
N ALA A 66 4.41 0.89 -21.78
CA ALA A 66 3.23 0.03 -21.89
C ALA A 66 2.78 -0.50 -20.51
N GLY A 67 3.73 -0.94 -19.68
CA GLY A 67 3.48 -1.39 -18.31
C GLY A 67 2.83 -0.31 -17.45
N PHE A 68 3.36 0.92 -17.49
CA PHE A 68 2.78 2.06 -16.79
C PHE A 68 1.36 2.39 -17.26
N ILE A 69 1.12 2.43 -18.58
CA ILE A 69 -0.22 2.66 -19.14
C ILE A 69 -1.19 1.54 -18.71
N SER A 70 -0.72 0.29 -18.67
CA SER A 70 -1.51 -0.86 -18.22
C SER A 70 -1.89 -0.76 -16.74
N GLN A 71 -0.93 -0.41 -15.87
CA GLN A 71 -1.18 -0.17 -14.44
C GLN A 71 -2.16 0.98 -14.22
N LEU A 72 -2.01 2.08 -14.96
CA LEU A 72 -2.95 3.21 -14.92
C LEU A 72 -4.35 2.78 -15.36
N ARG A 73 -4.46 2.03 -16.46
CA ARG A 73 -5.73 1.52 -17.00
C ARG A 73 -6.44 0.57 -16.03
N GLN A 74 -5.69 -0.17 -15.21
CA GLN A 74 -6.21 -1.10 -14.21
C GLN A 74 -6.50 -0.44 -12.85
N GLY A 75 -6.28 0.87 -12.71
CA GLY A 75 -6.55 1.62 -11.48
C GLY A 75 -5.50 1.44 -10.38
N GLY A 76 -4.25 1.14 -10.74
CA GLY A 76 -3.13 0.99 -9.78
C GLY A 76 -2.90 2.25 -8.93
N ALA A 77 -2.63 2.07 -7.64
CA ALA A 77 -2.37 3.16 -6.72
C ALA A 77 -1.03 3.86 -7.06
N ALA A 78 -0.99 5.20 -6.99
CA ALA A 78 0.18 6.01 -7.36
C ALA A 78 1.50 5.65 -6.64
N ARG A 79 1.44 4.90 -5.52
CA ARG A 79 2.63 4.46 -4.76
C ARG A 79 3.27 3.17 -5.28
N GLU A 80 2.58 2.41 -6.14
CA GLU A 80 3.06 1.17 -6.74
C GLU A 80 3.41 1.33 -8.23
N MET A 81 3.13 2.49 -8.81
CA MET A 81 3.42 2.79 -10.21
C MET A 81 4.92 2.99 -10.41
N ALA A 82 5.50 2.25 -11.36
CA ALA A 82 6.89 2.48 -11.77
C ALA A 82 7.01 3.87 -12.43
N ASP A 83 7.91 4.71 -11.94
CA ASP A 83 8.16 6.03 -12.54
C ASP A 83 8.83 5.87 -13.91
N VAL A 84 8.09 6.22 -14.96
CA VAL A 84 8.54 6.17 -16.36
C VAL A 84 9.53 7.31 -16.67
N GLY A 85 9.52 8.39 -15.89
CA GLY A 85 10.29 9.61 -16.14
C GLY A 85 11.71 9.59 -15.60
N ALA A 86 12.01 8.75 -14.61
CA ALA A 86 13.30 8.75 -13.91
C ALA A 86 14.51 8.23 -14.73
N GLN A 87 14.30 7.77 -15.98
CA GLN A 87 15.35 7.27 -16.86
C GLN A 87 15.28 7.86 -18.27
N ALA A 88 15.07 9.17 -18.39
CA ALA A 88 15.42 9.86 -19.63
C ALA A 88 16.93 9.74 -19.85
N LEU A 89 17.34 9.20 -21.00
CA LEU A 89 18.76 9.12 -21.36
C LEU A 89 19.37 10.52 -21.27
N SER A 90 20.48 10.61 -20.56
CA SER A 90 21.36 11.77 -20.66
C SER A 90 21.88 11.90 -22.09
N PHE A 91 22.19 13.12 -22.50
CA PHE A 91 22.77 13.40 -23.81
C PHE A 91 24.05 12.58 -24.07
N ALA A 92 24.82 12.31 -23.00
CA ALA A 92 25.99 11.45 -23.01
C ALA A 92 25.66 10.00 -23.41
N GLU A 93 24.58 9.43 -22.86
CA GLU A 93 24.17 8.05 -23.16
C GLU A 93 23.60 7.91 -24.57
N VAL A 94 22.85 8.91 -25.06
CA VAL A 94 22.37 8.95 -26.46
C VAL A 94 23.55 9.00 -27.44
N LYS A 95 24.59 9.77 -27.10
CA LYS A 95 25.81 9.92 -27.91
C LYS A 95 26.69 8.67 -27.87
N ALA A 96 26.81 8.02 -26.70
CA ALA A 96 27.54 6.76 -26.55
C ALA A 96 26.88 5.61 -27.30
N LEU A 97 25.55 5.57 -27.31
CA LEU A 97 24.76 4.64 -28.12
C LEU A 97 24.98 4.82 -29.62
N ALA A 98 24.98 6.06 -30.10
CA ALA A 98 25.31 6.38 -31.48
C ALA A 98 26.76 6.03 -31.85
N SER A 99 27.64 5.90 -30.84
CA SER A 99 29.05 5.54 -30.99
C SER A 99 29.32 4.03 -30.84
N GLY A 100 28.29 3.22 -30.52
CA GLY A 100 28.43 1.77 -30.33
C GLY A 100 29.11 1.36 -29.02
N ASP A 101 29.06 2.18 -27.98
CA ASP A 101 29.69 1.89 -26.68
C ASP A 101 28.97 0.74 -25.94
N PRO A 102 29.64 -0.40 -25.69
CA PRO A 102 29.04 -1.55 -25.00
C PRO A 102 28.62 -1.24 -23.55
N MET A 103 29.18 -0.20 -22.91
CA MET A 103 28.83 0.15 -21.53
C MET A 103 27.39 0.64 -21.39
N VAL A 104 26.73 1.06 -22.48
CA VAL A 104 25.32 1.50 -22.43
C VAL A 104 24.37 0.32 -22.22
N LEU A 105 24.65 -0.82 -22.87
CA LEU A 105 23.86 -2.04 -22.68
C LEU A 105 24.10 -2.64 -21.29
N GLU A 106 25.36 -2.62 -20.83
CA GLU A 106 25.70 -3.05 -19.47
C GLU A 106 24.98 -2.18 -18.42
N LYS A 107 24.92 -0.85 -18.63
CA LYS A 107 24.18 0.06 -17.75
C LYS A 107 22.72 -0.38 -17.60
N ALA A 108 22.03 -0.65 -18.71
CA ALA A 108 20.61 -1.02 -18.68
C ALA A 108 20.36 -2.32 -17.90
N ASP A 109 21.23 -3.32 -18.07
CA ASP A 109 21.16 -4.59 -17.32
C ASP A 109 21.46 -4.38 -15.82
N VAL A 110 22.52 -3.64 -15.49
CA VAL A 110 22.90 -3.31 -14.11
C VAL A 110 21.78 -2.52 -13.41
N ASP A 111 21.23 -1.49 -14.06
CA ASP A 111 20.13 -0.69 -13.52
C ASP A 111 18.89 -1.54 -13.22
N GLY A 112 18.50 -2.42 -14.15
CA GLY A 112 17.37 -3.33 -13.95
C GLY A 112 17.59 -4.29 -12.77
N LYS A 113 18.80 -4.85 -12.63
CA LYS A 113 19.16 -5.71 -11.50
C LYS A 113 19.19 -4.95 -10.17
N VAL A 114 19.76 -3.74 -10.14
CA VAL A 114 19.78 -2.88 -8.95
C VAL A 114 18.37 -2.53 -8.51
N GLU A 115 17.47 -2.21 -9.45
CA GLU A 115 16.08 -1.89 -9.14
C GLU A 115 15.36 -3.10 -8.54
N ALA A 116 15.48 -4.27 -9.17
CA ALA A 116 14.88 -5.51 -8.68
C ALA A 116 15.36 -5.89 -7.28
N LEU A 117 16.68 -5.83 -7.04
CA LEU A 117 17.27 -6.13 -5.73
C LEU A 117 16.92 -5.07 -4.68
N THR A 118 16.81 -3.79 -5.06
CA THR A 118 16.37 -2.72 -4.16
C THR A 118 14.92 -2.93 -3.72
N ARG A 119 14.03 -3.36 -4.63
CA ARG A 119 12.66 -3.75 -4.26
C ARG A 119 12.66 -4.95 -3.31
N SER A 120 13.50 -5.96 -3.58
CA SER A 120 13.63 -7.13 -2.70
C SER A 120 14.16 -6.76 -1.31
N LEU A 121 15.10 -5.83 -1.20
CA LEU A 121 15.61 -5.32 0.07
C LEU A 121 14.52 -4.56 0.86
N ARG A 122 13.71 -3.74 0.19
CA ARG A 122 12.56 -3.08 0.83
C ARG A 122 11.57 -4.10 1.40
N ALA A 123 11.20 -5.10 0.61
CA ALA A 123 10.31 -6.17 1.07
C ALA A 123 10.90 -6.95 2.26
N HIS A 124 12.21 -7.18 2.28
CA HIS A 124 12.90 -7.78 3.41
C HIS A 124 12.83 -6.90 4.66
N ASN A 125 13.12 -5.60 4.55
CA ASN A 125 13.03 -4.65 5.67
C ASN A 125 11.60 -4.53 6.23
N ASP A 126 10.59 -4.51 5.35
CA ASP A 126 9.19 -4.50 5.75
C ASP A 126 8.81 -5.79 6.50
N SER A 127 9.33 -6.93 6.05
CA SER A 127 9.16 -8.22 6.74
C SER A 127 9.82 -8.19 8.12
N GLU A 128 11.07 -7.71 8.23
CA GLU A 128 11.76 -7.54 9.52
C GLU A 128 10.97 -6.64 10.48
N ALA A 129 10.47 -5.50 10.01
CA ALA A 129 9.65 -4.60 10.82
C ALA A 129 8.36 -5.27 11.33
N ARG A 130 7.71 -6.11 10.50
CA ARG A 130 6.54 -6.89 10.91
C ARG A 130 6.89 -7.94 11.96
N LEU A 131 8.01 -8.64 11.82
CA LEU A 131 8.46 -9.63 12.80
C LEU A 131 8.80 -8.96 14.14
N GLN A 132 9.55 -7.86 14.12
CA GLN A 132 9.84 -7.07 15.32
C GLN A 132 8.56 -6.59 16.00
N LYS A 133 7.58 -6.10 15.22
CA LYS A 133 6.29 -5.69 15.75
C LYS A 133 5.55 -6.84 16.42
N ALA A 134 5.55 -8.05 15.86
CA ALA A 134 4.92 -9.20 16.50
C ALA A 134 5.54 -9.51 17.88
N VAL A 135 6.87 -9.40 18.00
CA VAL A 135 7.58 -9.58 19.28
C VAL A 135 7.22 -8.49 20.28
N THR A 136 7.21 -7.22 19.86
CA THR A 136 6.83 -6.08 20.70
C THR A 136 5.37 -6.18 21.15
N ASP A 137 4.45 -6.45 20.22
CA ASP A 137 3.01 -6.60 20.50
C ASP A 137 2.77 -7.69 21.55
N ALA A 138 3.43 -8.85 21.43
CA ALA A 138 3.29 -9.91 22.43
C ALA A 138 3.88 -9.48 23.79
N THR A 139 5.06 -8.86 23.79
CA THR A 139 5.75 -8.44 25.02
C THR A 139 4.93 -7.41 25.81
N GLU A 140 4.27 -6.47 25.13
CA GLU A 140 3.47 -5.43 25.77
C GLU A 140 2.06 -5.92 26.15
N ARG A 141 1.42 -6.75 25.31
CA ARG A 141 0.00 -7.08 25.46
C ARG A 141 -0.25 -8.34 26.27
N VAL A 142 0.61 -9.35 26.20
CA VAL A 142 0.39 -10.63 26.90
C VAL A 142 0.30 -10.45 28.42
N PRO A 143 1.17 -9.68 29.09
CA PRO A 143 1.06 -9.46 30.54
C PRO A 143 -0.29 -8.86 30.94
N ARG A 144 -0.72 -7.81 30.22
CA ARG A 144 -2.02 -7.17 30.45
C ARG A 144 -3.19 -8.11 30.19
N LEU A 145 -3.11 -8.93 29.14
CA LEU A 145 -4.15 -9.93 28.86
C LEU A 145 -4.22 -10.99 29.94
N ARG A 146 -3.08 -11.41 30.52
CA ARG A 146 -3.06 -12.36 31.65
C ARG A 146 -3.76 -11.79 32.90
N GLU A 147 -3.50 -10.53 33.23
CA GLU A 147 -4.22 -9.85 34.32
C GLU A 147 -5.73 -9.81 34.05
N LEU A 148 -6.13 -9.51 32.80
CA LEU A 148 -7.54 -9.50 32.41
C LEU A 148 -8.18 -10.89 32.42
N VAL A 149 -7.41 -11.96 32.17
CA VAL A 149 -7.87 -13.35 32.31
C VAL A 149 -8.23 -13.63 33.76
N GLU A 150 -7.39 -13.24 34.73
CA GLU A 150 -7.69 -13.45 36.16
C GLU A 150 -8.97 -12.71 36.59
N VAL A 151 -9.14 -11.46 36.15
CA VAL A 151 -10.37 -10.69 36.40
C VAL A 151 -11.58 -11.36 35.77
N ALA A 152 -11.46 -11.79 34.51
CA ALA A 152 -12.54 -12.44 33.79
C ALA A 152 -12.94 -13.80 34.39
N GLU A 153 -11.98 -14.60 34.84
CA GLU A 153 -12.24 -15.89 35.47
C GLU A 153 -12.95 -15.73 36.81
N ARG A 154 -12.49 -14.78 37.63
CA ARG A 154 -13.18 -14.43 38.88
C ARG A 154 -14.62 -14.04 38.62
N MET A 155 -14.85 -13.09 37.72
CA MET A 155 -16.20 -12.60 37.42
C MET A 155 -17.08 -13.70 36.81
N ALA A 156 -16.54 -14.52 35.90
CA ALA A 156 -17.28 -15.63 35.31
C ALA A 156 -17.68 -16.68 36.36
N GLY A 157 -16.83 -16.93 37.37
CA GLY A 157 -17.13 -17.84 38.48
C GLY A 157 -18.14 -17.27 39.49
N GLU A 158 -18.31 -15.96 39.54
CA GLU A 158 -19.29 -15.25 40.39
C GLU A 158 -20.66 -15.10 39.71
N LEU A 159 -20.80 -15.47 38.43
CA LEU A 159 -22.06 -15.34 37.69
C LEU A 159 -23.17 -16.19 38.30
N VAL A 160 -24.33 -15.58 38.45
CA VAL A 160 -25.55 -16.21 38.95
C VAL A 160 -26.64 -16.09 37.90
N SER A 161 -27.39 -17.18 37.70
CA SER A 161 -28.54 -17.18 36.78
C SER A 161 -29.57 -16.13 37.19
N THR A 162 -30.02 -15.34 36.23
CA THR A 162 -31.13 -14.39 36.41
C THR A 162 -32.45 -14.91 35.83
N GLU A 163 -32.49 -16.16 35.36
CA GLU A 163 -33.67 -16.71 34.67
C GLU A 163 -34.92 -16.75 35.55
N GLY A 164 -36.07 -16.48 34.92
CA GLY A 164 -37.37 -16.49 35.60
C GLY A 164 -37.39 -15.59 36.85
N ASP A 165 -37.71 -16.21 37.98
CA ASP A 165 -37.87 -15.56 39.30
C ASP A 165 -36.53 -15.33 40.03
N ALA A 166 -35.41 -15.82 39.48
CA ALA A 166 -34.07 -15.64 40.04
C ALA A 166 -33.52 -14.23 39.82
N PHE A 167 -34.15 -13.42 38.96
CA PHE A 167 -33.71 -12.05 38.69
C PHE A 167 -33.70 -11.20 39.96
N ARG A 168 -32.53 -10.62 40.26
CA ARG A 168 -32.31 -9.64 41.32
C ARG A 168 -31.36 -8.56 40.79
N ALA A 169 -31.73 -7.31 40.97
CA ALA A 169 -30.90 -6.15 40.66
C ALA A 169 -30.67 -5.33 41.93
N THR A 170 -29.43 -5.28 42.41
CA THR A 170 -29.07 -4.57 43.64
C THR A 170 -28.40 -3.25 43.30
N PHE A 171 -28.95 -2.14 43.76
CA PHE A 171 -28.45 -0.80 43.48
C PHE A 171 -27.51 -0.30 44.59
N PRO A 172 -26.66 0.72 44.32
CA PRO A 172 -25.67 1.21 45.30
C PRO A 172 -26.27 1.73 46.62
N ASP A 173 -27.53 2.14 46.61
CA ASP A 173 -28.30 2.57 47.79
C ASP A 173 -28.79 1.39 48.66
N GLY A 174 -28.50 0.16 48.26
CA GLY A 174 -28.96 -1.08 48.91
C GLY A 174 -30.36 -1.52 48.47
N HIS A 175 -31.02 -0.80 47.56
CA HIS A 175 -32.33 -1.21 47.02
C HIS A 175 -32.18 -2.45 46.16
N VAL A 176 -33.03 -3.46 46.40
CA VAL A 176 -33.08 -4.68 45.59
C VAL A 176 -34.37 -4.70 44.79
N GLU A 177 -34.24 -4.78 43.47
CA GLU A 177 -35.36 -4.84 42.53
C GLU A 177 -35.50 -6.25 41.95
N THR A 178 -36.74 -6.72 41.86
CA THR A 178 -37.07 -8.08 41.36
C THR A 178 -37.89 -8.04 40.08
N ASN A 179 -38.44 -6.88 39.72
CA ASN A 179 -39.09 -6.64 38.45
C ASN A 179 -38.11 -6.04 37.43
N ARG A 180 -37.97 -6.69 36.27
CA ARG A 180 -37.05 -6.24 35.21
C ARG A 180 -37.38 -4.87 34.65
N ILE A 181 -38.66 -4.51 34.58
CA ILE A 181 -39.10 -3.20 34.09
C ILE A 181 -38.68 -2.12 35.09
N ASP A 182 -38.96 -2.34 36.37
CA ASP A 182 -38.64 -1.37 37.43
C ASP A 182 -37.13 -1.21 37.61
N ALA A 183 -36.36 -2.31 37.47
CA ALA A 183 -34.90 -2.25 37.44
C ALA A 183 -34.40 -1.39 36.27
N GLY A 184 -35.00 -1.54 35.09
CA GLY A 184 -34.67 -0.76 33.91
C GLY A 184 -34.96 0.72 34.07
N ILE A 185 -36.10 1.07 34.69
CA ILE A 185 -36.46 2.46 35.01
C ILE A 185 -35.41 3.07 35.95
N ARG A 186 -34.96 2.31 36.95
CA ARG A 186 -33.96 2.79 37.90
C ARG A 186 -32.57 2.92 37.27
N ILE A 187 -32.19 2.02 36.36
CA ILE A 187 -30.98 2.15 35.53
C ILE A 187 -31.04 3.43 34.67
N GLN A 188 -32.18 3.72 34.04
CA GLN A 188 -32.37 4.96 33.28
C GLN A 188 -32.25 6.20 34.15
N GLN A 189 -32.76 6.17 35.38
CA GLN A 189 -32.65 7.27 36.32
C GLN A 189 -31.19 7.52 36.72
N ALA A 190 -30.47 6.46 37.09
CA ALA A 190 -29.03 6.55 37.37
C ALA A 190 -28.22 7.03 36.14
N ALA A 191 -28.62 6.65 34.92
CA ALA A 191 -28.01 7.14 33.70
C ALA A 191 -28.19 8.65 33.49
N LYS A 192 -29.33 9.22 33.91
CA LYS A 192 -29.55 10.68 33.89
C LYS A 192 -28.66 11.39 34.90
N GLU A 193 -28.58 10.85 36.11
CA GLU A 193 -27.74 11.40 37.20
C GLU A 193 -26.24 11.33 36.87
N ALA A 194 -25.82 10.32 36.09
CA ALA A 194 -24.45 10.18 35.64
C ALA A 194 -23.96 11.34 34.74
N PHE A 195 -24.86 12.11 34.09
CA PHE A 195 -24.47 13.29 33.31
C PHE A 195 -23.89 14.42 34.17
N ASP A 196 -24.26 14.46 35.45
CA ASP A 196 -23.79 15.47 36.41
C ASP A 196 -22.49 15.05 37.13
N SER A 197 -21.99 13.84 36.86
CA SER A 197 -20.84 13.24 37.56
C SER A 197 -19.60 13.13 36.67
N PRO A 198 -18.41 13.53 37.14
CA PRO A 198 -17.17 13.31 36.41
C PRO A 198 -16.71 11.85 36.57
N GLY A 199 -16.81 11.07 35.49
CA GLY A 199 -16.25 9.72 35.40
C GLY A 199 -17.20 8.58 35.81
N PRO A 200 -16.72 7.32 35.77
CA PRO A 200 -17.54 6.13 36.02
C PRO A 200 -18.15 6.11 37.42
N GLN A 201 -19.44 5.80 37.51
CA GLN A 201 -20.20 5.63 38.76
C GLN A 201 -20.70 4.19 38.89
N PRO A 202 -20.76 3.62 40.10
CA PRO A 202 -21.47 2.36 40.34
C PRO A 202 -22.94 2.46 39.91
N LEU A 203 -23.44 1.49 39.15
CA LEU A 203 -24.80 1.50 38.60
C LEU A 203 -25.70 0.49 39.29
N VAL A 204 -25.37 -0.80 39.17
CA VAL A 204 -26.22 -1.91 39.62
C VAL A 204 -25.41 -3.21 39.64
N GLU A 205 -25.75 -4.12 40.54
CA GLU A 205 -25.30 -5.52 40.52
C GLU A 205 -26.42 -6.43 40.03
N ILE A 206 -26.19 -7.16 38.94
CA ILE A 206 -27.16 -8.09 38.32
C ILE A 206 -26.46 -9.40 38.00
N GLY A 207 -27.01 -10.52 38.48
CA GLY A 207 -26.46 -11.86 38.16
C GLY A 207 -25.00 -12.05 38.59
N GLY A 208 -24.60 -11.44 39.70
CA GLY A 208 -23.20 -11.44 40.18
C GLY A 208 -22.29 -10.44 39.47
N MET A 209 -22.77 -9.72 38.45
CA MET A 209 -21.99 -8.70 37.75
C MET A 209 -22.18 -7.32 38.36
N ARG A 210 -21.09 -6.69 38.79
CA ARG A 210 -21.07 -5.27 39.15
C ARG A 210 -20.92 -4.42 37.90
N LEU A 211 -21.92 -3.60 37.64
CA LEU A 211 -21.97 -2.69 36.50
C LEU A 211 -21.71 -1.25 36.94
N ASN A 212 -20.94 -0.54 36.14
CA ASN A 212 -20.69 0.89 36.26
C ASN A 212 -21.30 1.61 35.06
N ILE A 213 -21.65 2.88 35.24
CA ILE A 213 -22.14 3.76 34.18
C ILE A 213 -21.26 5.01 34.07
N GLN A 214 -20.99 5.44 32.85
CA GLN A 214 -20.36 6.72 32.58
C GLN A 214 -21.14 7.45 31.50
N ALA A 215 -21.70 8.61 31.83
CA ALA A 215 -22.32 9.46 30.84
C ALA A 215 -21.26 10.21 30.01
N THR A 216 -21.63 10.50 28.77
CA THR A 216 -20.89 11.32 27.82
C THR A 216 -21.87 12.26 27.13
N GLY A 217 -21.39 13.23 26.34
CA GLY A 217 -22.27 14.23 25.71
C GLY A 217 -23.40 13.67 24.82
N THR A 218 -23.33 12.40 24.40
CA THR A 218 -24.29 11.78 23.45
C THR A 218 -25.05 10.58 24.02
N GLY A 219 -24.86 10.23 25.29
CA GLY A 219 -25.48 9.04 25.90
C GLY A 219 -24.68 8.55 27.11
N ALA A 220 -24.90 7.31 27.49
CA ALA A 220 -24.19 6.70 28.61
C ALA A 220 -23.67 5.30 28.25
N GLU A 221 -22.52 4.96 28.80
CA GLU A 221 -21.92 3.65 28.64
C GLU A 221 -21.99 2.86 29.95
N ILE A 222 -22.57 1.66 29.88
CA ILE A 222 -22.55 0.68 30.96
C ILE A 222 -21.37 -0.25 30.73
N THR A 223 -20.57 -0.49 31.77
CA THR A 223 -19.39 -1.36 31.72
C THR A 223 -19.38 -2.31 32.91
N THR A 224 -18.88 -3.53 32.70
CA THR A 224 -18.55 -4.41 33.83
C THR A 224 -17.27 -3.94 34.50
N GLU A 225 -17.03 -4.39 35.73
CA GLU A 225 -15.68 -4.39 36.31
C GLU A 225 -14.66 -4.95 35.31
N GLY A 226 -13.46 -4.36 35.27
CA GLY A 226 -12.40 -4.73 34.31
C GLY A 226 -12.69 -4.38 32.84
N HIS A 227 -13.82 -3.72 32.53
CA HIS A 227 -14.27 -3.41 31.16
C HIS A 227 -14.40 -4.64 30.25
N LEU A 228 -14.74 -5.79 30.82
CA LEU A 228 -14.89 -7.05 30.08
C LEU A 228 -16.04 -6.98 29.07
N ALA A 229 -17.17 -6.41 29.45
CA ALA A 229 -18.30 -6.14 28.56
C ALA A 229 -18.77 -4.67 28.67
N ARG A 230 -19.31 -4.15 27.57
CA ARG A 230 -19.77 -2.76 27.44
C ARG A 230 -21.11 -2.71 26.71
N ARG A 231 -22.00 -1.80 27.12
CA ARG A 231 -23.28 -1.51 26.47
C ARG A 231 -23.50 -0.02 26.39
N TRP A 232 -23.92 0.45 25.23
CA TRP A 232 -24.28 1.85 25.03
C TRP A 232 -25.78 2.05 25.26
N LEU A 233 -26.11 3.18 25.90
CA LEU A 233 -27.45 3.72 26.02
C LEU A 233 -27.49 5.09 25.33
N ASP A 234 -28.34 5.23 24.31
CA ASP A 234 -28.56 6.54 23.72
C ASP A 234 -29.51 7.41 24.57
N THR A 235 -29.56 8.70 24.28
CA THR A 235 -30.39 9.65 25.03
C THR A 235 -31.89 9.35 24.95
N ALA A 236 -32.37 8.74 23.87
CA ALA A 236 -33.77 8.37 23.70
C ALA A 236 -34.12 7.10 24.50
N GLU A 237 -33.18 6.17 24.66
CA GLU A 237 -33.30 5.02 25.54
C GLU A 237 -33.25 5.43 27.01
N ILE A 238 -32.47 6.46 27.37
CA ILE A 238 -32.44 7.00 28.73
C ILE A 238 -33.74 7.75 29.07
N ALA A 239 -34.34 8.43 28.10
CA ALA A 239 -35.51 9.27 28.33
C ALA A 239 -36.85 8.51 28.39
N ARG A 240 -37.00 7.38 27.67
CA ARG A 240 -38.30 6.74 27.46
C ARG A 240 -38.48 5.45 28.28
N SER A 241 -39.55 5.40 29.08
CA SER A 241 -39.84 4.26 29.97
C SER A 241 -40.22 2.96 29.24
N ASP A 242 -40.68 3.01 27.99
CA ASP A 242 -40.98 1.82 27.18
C ASP A 242 -39.73 1.00 26.81
N LYS A 243 -38.53 1.57 27.00
CA LYS A 243 -37.24 0.89 26.75
C LYS A 243 -36.65 0.17 27.96
N SER A 244 -37.22 0.34 29.15
CA SER A 244 -36.69 -0.15 30.42
C SER A 244 -36.39 -1.65 30.42
N LEU A 245 -37.33 -2.47 29.94
CA LEU A 245 -37.15 -3.93 29.87
C LEU A 245 -35.97 -4.33 28.96
N GLY A 246 -35.82 -3.65 27.82
CA GLY A 246 -34.75 -3.92 26.86
C GLY A 246 -33.38 -3.57 27.45
N ILE A 247 -33.29 -2.49 28.22
CA ILE A 247 -32.07 -2.08 28.91
C ILE A 247 -31.65 -3.15 29.93
N THR A 248 -32.58 -3.59 30.79
CA THR A 248 -32.30 -4.64 31.78
C THR A 248 -31.82 -5.92 31.12
N ARG A 249 -32.51 -6.37 30.05
CA ARG A 249 -32.09 -7.57 29.31
C ARG A 249 -30.71 -7.41 28.67
N ARG A 250 -30.36 -6.23 28.14
CA ARG A 250 -29.01 -5.99 27.59
C ARG A 250 -27.94 -6.05 28.67
N CYS A 251 -28.24 -5.64 29.90
CA CYS A 251 -27.37 -5.81 31.05
C CYS A 251 -27.25 -7.28 31.47
N GLU A 252 -28.36 -8.03 31.53
CA GLU A 252 -28.35 -9.49 31.79
C GLU A 252 -27.46 -10.22 30.77
N ASN A 253 -27.62 -9.92 29.48
CA ASN A 253 -26.85 -10.52 28.39
C ASN A 253 -25.36 -10.13 28.39
N MET A 254 -24.89 -9.23 29.27
CA MET A 254 -23.46 -9.02 29.46
C MET A 254 -22.79 -10.21 30.15
N ALA A 255 -23.56 -11.07 30.83
CA ALA A 255 -23.07 -12.28 31.48
C ALA A 255 -22.46 -13.25 30.45
N ASP A 256 -23.08 -13.39 29.27
CA ASP A 256 -22.57 -14.24 28.19
C ASP A 256 -21.19 -13.75 27.70
N ASP A 257 -21.04 -12.43 27.52
CA ASP A 257 -19.76 -11.81 27.13
C ASP A 257 -18.68 -12.03 28.19
N VAL A 258 -19.04 -11.85 29.48
CA VAL A 258 -18.12 -12.07 30.61
C VAL A 258 -17.70 -13.53 30.69
N ALA A 259 -18.64 -14.46 30.53
CA ALA A 259 -18.37 -15.90 30.56
C ALA A 259 -17.46 -16.35 29.39
N ALA A 260 -17.60 -15.75 28.21
CA ALA A 260 -16.75 -16.06 27.06
C ALA A 260 -15.33 -15.46 27.16
N ARG A 261 -15.18 -14.36 27.91
CA ARG A 261 -13.96 -13.55 27.93
C ARG A 261 -12.67 -14.27 28.33
N PRO A 262 -12.65 -15.16 29.36
CA PRO A 262 -11.46 -15.92 29.70
C PRO A 262 -10.91 -16.72 28.52
N TYR A 263 -11.80 -17.38 27.77
CA TYR A 263 -11.43 -18.17 26.61
C TYR A 263 -10.89 -17.30 25.47
N GLU A 264 -11.54 -16.17 25.17
CA GLU A 264 -11.09 -15.23 24.13
C GLU A 264 -9.70 -14.67 24.42
N TYR A 265 -9.45 -14.27 25.67
CA TYR A 265 -8.17 -13.72 26.09
C TYR A 265 -7.06 -14.78 26.07
N ARG A 266 -7.32 -16.00 26.57
CA ARG A 266 -6.35 -17.11 26.49
C ARG A 266 -6.01 -17.46 25.05
N THR A 267 -7.00 -17.57 24.17
CA THR A 267 -6.79 -17.82 22.73
C THR A 267 -5.96 -16.71 22.09
N THR A 268 -6.21 -15.46 22.48
CA THR A 268 -5.44 -14.31 22.00
C THR A 268 -3.99 -14.34 22.50
N ILE A 269 -3.77 -14.70 23.77
CA ILE A 269 -2.44 -14.88 24.35
C ILE A 269 -1.68 -15.96 23.59
N GLU A 270 -2.26 -17.15 23.43
CA GLU A 270 -1.65 -18.27 22.71
C GLU A 270 -1.22 -17.88 21.29
N ARG A 271 -2.09 -17.17 20.56
CA ARG A 271 -1.75 -16.66 19.23
C ARG A 271 -0.58 -15.67 19.27
N LEU A 272 -0.63 -14.66 20.15
CA LEU A 272 0.43 -13.66 20.26
C LEU A 272 1.78 -14.28 20.63
N GLU A 273 1.77 -15.26 21.53
CA GLU A 273 2.98 -15.99 21.93
C GLU A 273 3.53 -16.85 20.78
N ALA A 274 2.66 -17.57 20.06
CA ALA A 274 3.06 -18.34 18.88
C ALA A 274 3.64 -17.46 17.77
N ASP A 275 2.99 -16.32 17.47
CA ASP A 275 3.45 -15.35 16.47
C ASP A 275 4.81 -14.76 16.87
N ALA A 276 4.98 -14.41 18.16
CA ALA A 276 6.24 -13.88 18.67
C ALA A 276 7.36 -14.91 18.68
N GLU A 277 7.08 -16.18 19.00
CA GLU A 277 8.07 -17.25 18.96
C GLU A 277 8.56 -17.48 17.53
N GLN A 278 7.64 -17.58 16.57
CA GLN A 278 7.99 -17.67 15.15
C GLN A 278 8.79 -16.45 14.69
N ALA A 279 8.41 -15.25 15.14
CA ALA A 279 9.12 -14.03 14.80
C ALA A 279 10.54 -14.01 15.38
N ARG A 280 10.73 -14.33 16.65
CA ARG A 280 12.06 -14.38 17.30
C ARG A 280 13.05 -15.28 16.58
N SER A 281 12.58 -16.39 16.00
CA SER A 281 13.43 -17.30 15.23
C SER A 281 13.96 -16.72 13.90
N LYS A 282 13.32 -15.66 13.39
CA LYS A 282 13.59 -15.08 12.05
C LYS A 282 14.12 -13.65 12.10
N VAL A 283 13.84 -12.89 13.16
CA VAL A 283 14.30 -11.50 13.32
C VAL A 283 15.82 -11.41 13.23
N GLY A 284 16.30 -10.40 12.50
CA GLY A 284 17.71 -10.11 12.34
C GLY A 284 18.39 -10.98 11.28
N ALA A 285 17.64 -11.76 10.51
CA ALA A 285 18.20 -12.48 9.36
C ALA A 285 18.74 -11.46 8.34
N PRO A 286 19.99 -11.59 7.88
CA PRO A 286 20.54 -10.67 6.89
C PRO A 286 19.89 -10.86 5.52
N PHE A 287 19.79 -9.78 4.75
CA PHE A 287 19.36 -9.87 3.35
C PHE A 287 20.37 -10.68 2.52
N ALA A 288 19.96 -11.85 2.03
CA ALA A 288 20.85 -12.81 1.37
C ALA A 288 21.63 -12.24 0.17
N LYS A 289 21.03 -11.28 -0.57
CA LYS A 289 21.63 -10.66 -1.76
C LYS A 289 22.29 -9.30 -1.48
N GLN A 290 22.62 -9.01 -0.23
CA GLN A 290 23.23 -7.73 0.16
C GLN A 290 24.58 -7.48 -0.54
N ALA A 291 25.41 -8.52 -0.65
CA ALA A 291 26.71 -8.41 -1.34
C ALA A 291 26.54 -8.17 -2.84
N GLU A 292 25.62 -8.88 -3.49
CA GLU A 292 25.29 -8.72 -4.92
C GLU A 292 24.77 -7.31 -5.22
N LEU A 293 23.84 -6.81 -4.40
CA LEU A 293 23.31 -5.45 -4.53
C LEU A 293 24.41 -4.39 -4.35
N THR A 294 25.31 -4.58 -3.38
CA THR A 294 26.44 -3.67 -3.16
C THR A 294 27.39 -3.65 -4.37
N ALA A 295 27.72 -4.82 -4.92
CA ALA A 295 28.59 -4.93 -6.09
C ALA A 295 27.96 -4.29 -7.34
N LEU A 296 26.68 -4.55 -7.59
CA LEU A 296 25.97 -3.95 -8.73
C LEU A 296 25.85 -2.43 -8.62
N ARG A 297 25.64 -1.89 -7.41
CA ARG A 297 25.65 -0.44 -7.18
C ARG A 297 27.03 0.19 -7.41
N ALA A 298 28.10 -0.50 -7.01
CA ALA A 298 29.46 -0.05 -7.31
C ALA A 298 29.69 -0.02 -8.83
N ARG A 299 29.29 -1.08 -9.54
CA ARG A 299 29.40 -1.16 -11.00
C ARG A 299 28.56 -0.09 -11.70
N GLN A 300 27.36 0.19 -11.21
CA GLN A 300 26.51 1.27 -11.69
C GLN A 300 27.19 2.63 -11.58
N ALA A 301 27.90 2.89 -10.47
CA ALA A 301 28.65 4.14 -10.26
C ALA A 301 29.88 4.25 -11.18
N GLU A 302 30.60 3.15 -11.42
CA GLU A 302 31.71 3.11 -12.40
C GLU A 302 31.22 3.45 -13.82
N ILE A 303 30.11 2.85 -14.23
CA ILE A 303 29.50 3.09 -15.53
C ILE A 303 29.03 4.55 -15.65
N ALA A 304 28.40 5.09 -14.60
CA ALA A 304 28.01 6.51 -14.57
C ALA A 304 29.22 7.44 -14.75
N LYS A 305 30.31 7.18 -14.03
CA LYS A 305 31.56 7.94 -14.15
C LYS A 305 32.14 7.89 -15.56
N HIS A 306 32.14 6.72 -16.21
CA HIS A 306 32.60 6.60 -17.59
C HIS A 306 31.83 7.54 -18.55
N PHE A 307 30.51 7.63 -18.40
CA PHE A 307 29.70 8.54 -19.22
C PHE A 307 29.95 10.02 -18.92
N GLU A 308 30.22 10.37 -17.66
CA GLU A 308 30.62 11.73 -17.28
C GLU A 308 31.98 12.11 -17.89
N ASP A 309 32.98 11.24 -17.77
CA ASP A 309 34.32 11.44 -18.32
C ASP A 309 34.28 11.53 -19.86
N ALA A 310 33.49 10.68 -20.52
CA ALA A 310 33.31 10.70 -21.98
C ALA A 310 32.57 11.95 -22.49
N ALA A 311 31.71 12.54 -21.66
CA ALA A 311 31.07 13.82 -21.96
C ALA A 311 32.08 14.98 -21.84
N ALA A 312 32.87 15.01 -20.77
CA ALA A 312 33.86 16.05 -20.50
C ALA A 312 34.99 16.09 -21.54
N ALA A 313 35.57 14.93 -21.90
CA ALA A 313 36.68 14.84 -22.85
C ALA A 313 36.32 15.32 -24.27
N LYS A 314 35.03 15.35 -24.62
CA LYS A 314 34.58 15.83 -25.93
C LYS A 314 34.17 17.30 -25.95
N ASP A 315 33.77 17.89 -24.82
CA ASP A 315 33.59 19.34 -24.71
C ASP A 315 34.93 20.08 -24.85
N GLU A 316 36.01 19.54 -24.28
CA GLU A 316 37.37 20.07 -24.48
C GLU A 316 37.82 19.97 -25.95
N SER A 317 37.49 18.86 -26.64
CA SER A 317 37.83 18.70 -28.07
C SER A 317 37.00 19.60 -29.00
N ALA A 318 35.77 19.95 -28.61
CA ALA A 318 34.90 20.82 -29.39
C ALA A 318 35.38 22.28 -29.29
N ASP A 319 35.88 22.70 -28.12
CA ASP A 319 36.46 24.02 -27.89
C ASP A 319 37.78 24.20 -28.68
N GLU A 320 38.65 23.18 -28.70
CA GLU A 320 39.88 23.21 -29.52
C GLU A 320 39.61 23.28 -31.04
N THR A 321 38.56 22.60 -31.54
CA THR A 321 38.22 22.67 -32.98
C THR A 321 37.56 23.99 -33.41
N ALA A 322 36.91 24.70 -32.49
CA ALA A 322 36.35 26.02 -32.76
C ALA A 322 37.45 27.09 -32.87
N GLU A 323 38.56 26.95 -32.14
CA GLU A 323 39.67 27.91 -32.15
C GLU A 323 40.55 27.82 -33.41
N VAL A 324 40.59 26.65 -34.08
CA VAL A 324 41.45 26.41 -35.26
C VAL A 324 40.82 26.83 -36.61
N THR A 325 39.52 27.13 -36.67
CA THR A 325 38.81 27.44 -37.94
C THR A 325 38.65 28.92 -38.28
N ALA A 326 39.22 29.84 -37.50
CA ALA A 326 39.15 31.27 -37.76
C ALA A 326 40.35 31.78 -38.59
N ASP A 327 40.31 31.61 -39.92
CA ASP A 327 41.18 32.36 -40.85
C ASP A 327 40.35 33.40 -41.65
N PRO A 328 40.87 34.62 -41.89
CA PRO A 328 40.05 35.76 -42.32
C PRO A 328 39.90 35.83 -43.85
N VAL A 329 38.67 35.85 -44.36
CA VAL A 329 38.40 36.12 -45.79
C VAL A 329 38.11 37.60 -46.00
N VAL A 330 38.98 38.23 -46.80
CA VAL A 330 38.91 39.61 -47.27
C VAL A 330 37.67 39.84 -48.13
N SER A 331 36.88 40.87 -47.77
CA SER A 331 35.68 41.32 -48.49
C SER A 331 36.03 42.23 -49.67
N THR A 332 35.66 41.85 -50.89
CA THR A 332 35.52 42.76 -52.03
C THR A 332 34.09 42.75 -52.56
N THR A 333 33.39 43.86 -52.33
CA THR A 333 32.05 44.18 -52.84
C THR A 333 32.10 44.64 -54.30
N HIS A 334 31.20 44.13 -55.14
CA HIS A 334 30.69 44.84 -56.32
C HIS A 334 29.17 44.66 -56.47
N ASP A 335 28.56 45.76 -56.90
CA ASP A 335 27.17 46.19 -56.74
C ASP A 335 26.29 45.89 -57.97
N ALA A 336 24.98 46.12 -57.77
CA ALA A 336 23.98 46.59 -58.72
C ALA A 336 22.88 45.62 -59.19
N GLY A 337 21.71 45.76 -58.53
CA GLY A 337 20.48 46.23 -59.20
C GLY A 337 19.42 45.18 -59.55
N VAL A 338 18.18 45.38 -59.06
CA VAL A 338 17.05 45.92 -59.85
C VAL A 338 15.81 46.08 -58.95
N ARG A 339 15.11 47.20 -59.16
CA ARG A 339 13.90 47.68 -58.49
C ARG A 339 12.65 46.88 -58.90
N SER A 340 11.68 46.78 -57.98
CA SER A 340 10.26 46.66 -58.33
C SER A 340 9.40 47.49 -57.39
N THR A 341 8.52 48.29 -58.00
CA THR A 341 7.66 49.32 -57.41
C THR A 341 6.26 48.79 -57.07
N ALA A 342 5.74 49.32 -55.97
CA ALA A 342 4.36 49.49 -55.52
C ALA A 342 3.19 49.17 -56.49
N ALA A 343 2.10 48.59 -55.97
CA ALA A 343 0.93 49.37 -55.52
C ALA A 343 -0.26 48.46 -55.08
N ARG A 344 -0.86 48.88 -53.96
CA ARG A 344 -2.09 48.43 -53.26
C ARG A 344 -2.05 47.14 -52.45
#